data_AF-H1V8T4-F1
#
_entry.id   AF-H1V8T4-F1
#
_cell.length_a   1.000
_cell.length_b   1.000
_cell.length_c   1.000
_cell.angle_alpha   90.00
_cell.angle_beta   90.00
_cell.angle_gamma   90.00
#
_symmetry.space_group_name_H-M   'P 1'
#
loop_
_entity.id
_entity.type
_entity.pdbx_description
1 polymer ?
#
loop_
_entity_poly.entity_id
_entity_poly.type
_entity_poly.pdbx_seq_one_letter_code
_entity_poly.pdbx_strand_id
1 'polypeptide(L)'
;MLQQKGLVDAVWSEDGDSFMFGCTLLIKDLRDGKNQKFKEQCQVFDMRDIRRIGLFNKKSITLFAMLTGCDYALAGLIGCGQSLARQLIKNGGLVEGFWRIQTESDAAAWRGRLEEAIAGITSSSNLTFNKEASNIRRFPDLKALKHCREPVVSEAEALDRLPCLQGEWYGTHTANSLVASMPWIQAHYFSRMTTIWLVEQFIPMTVNQRLLRNDPGARDLVAKITQKRKDGPTTCVEFDPCQVFPGIEDAIIVTEGIHLLNRRGQRDMDRGGQVIKNTKFDILDAILCRGLSETEFQRWRKEPKTPPPNKLHPVHPPAASQLQQTFHSSKASFTNSPFSAALYGIADYSMSFEPTPGSDTTSGPQYLMKEQQKMHDDIQSNKKQTLVKNARGSKERSEDKIPMNGSRLARTERR
;
A
#
# COMPACT_ATOMS: atom_id res chain seq x y z
N MET A 1 -16.09 3.28 -0.90
CA MET A 1 -17.10 2.19 -0.81
C MET A 1 -16.56 0.93 -0.12
N LEU A 2 -15.61 0.17 -0.68
CA LEU A 2 -15.18 -1.12 -0.08
C LEU A 2 -14.77 -0.99 1.40
N GLN A 3 -13.99 0.03 1.72
CA GLN A 3 -13.59 0.34 3.10
C GLN A 3 -14.79 0.67 4.01
N GLN A 4 -15.76 1.45 3.51
CA GLN A 4 -16.96 1.82 4.27
C GLN A 4 -17.87 0.63 4.58
N LYS A 5 -17.83 -0.41 3.73
CA LYS A 5 -18.53 -1.68 3.96
C LYS A 5 -17.75 -2.63 4.87
N GLY A 6 -16.55 -2.27 5.30
CA GLY A 6 -15.69 -3.13 6.13
C GLY A 6 -15.03 -4.28 5.37
N LEU A 7 -15.01 -4.23 4.03
CA LEU A 7 -14.36 -5.26 3.20
C LEU A 7 -12.84 -5.08 3.13
N VAL A 8 -12.35 -3.86 3.36
CA VAL A 8 -10.93 -3.53 3.47
C VAL A 8 -10.71 -2.54 4.61
N ASP A 9 -9.53 -2.56 5.22
CA ASP A 9 -9.18 -1.63 6.30
C ASP A 9 -8.63 -0.30 5.80
N ALA A 10 -7.99 -0.29 4.63
CA ALA A 10 -7.31 0.86 4.05
C ALA A 10 -7.52 0.93 2.53
N VAL A 11 -7.32 2.12 1.96
CA VAL A 11 -7.28 2.34 0.50
C VAL A 11 -5.84 2.66 0.12
N TRP A 12 -5.28 1.99 -0.89
CA TRP A 12 -4.00 2.38 -1.48
C TRP A 12 -4.28 3.11 -2.80
N SER A 13 -3.94 4.41 -2.88
CA SER A 13 -4.20 5.25 -4.06
C SER A 13 -3.05 6.23 -4.33
N GLU A 14 -2.98 6.75 -5.55
CA GLU A 14 -1.96 7.72 -5.96
C GLU A 14 -2.22 9.14 -5.38
N ASP A 15 -3.46 9.44 -5.02
CA ASP A 15 -3.89 10.74 -4.52
C ASP A 15 -4.96 10.66 -3.40
N GLY A 16 -5.37 11.83 -2.93
CA GLY A 16 -6.30 12.03 -1.83
C GLY A 16 -7.79 11.97 -2.22
N ASP A 17 -8.15 11.69 -3.48
CA ASP A 17 -9.56 11.79 -3.93
C ASP A 17 -10.46 10.79 -3.24
N SER A 18 -9.91 9.65 -2.84
CA SER A 18 -10.60 8.66 -2.04
C SER A 18 -11.27 9.26 -0.79
N PHE A 19 -10.72 10.33 -0.20
CA PHE A 19 -11.32 11.03 0.94
C PHE A 19 -12.62 11.76 0.62
N MET A 20 -12.77 12.29 -0.61
CA MET A 20 -14.04 12.87 -1.09
C MET A 20 -15.12 11.80 -1.17
N PHE A 21 -14.73 10.55 -1.45
CA PHE A 21 -15.62 9.38 -1.47
C PHE A 21 -15.77 8.71 -0.10
N GLY A 22 -15.18 9.31 0.94
CA GLY A 22 -15.28 8.89 2.34
C GLY A 22 -14.35 7.74 2.72
N CYS A 23 -13.17 7.67 2.11
CA CYS A 23 -12.01 6.99 2.69
C CYS A 23 -11.73 7.51 4.10
N THR A 24 -11.25 6.65 4.99
CA THR A 24 -10.83 7.02 6.35
C THR A 24 -9.35 6.82 6.59
N LEU A 25 -8.72 5.92 5.83
CA LEU A 25 -7.30 5.60 5.91
C LEU A 25 -6.76 5.34 4.50
N LEU A 26 -5.89 6.24 4.05
CA LEU A 26 -5.27 6.20 2.73
C LEU A 26 -3.78 5.87 2.87
N ILE A 27 -3.31 4.95 2.05
CA ILE A 27 -1.90 4.61 1.85
C ILE A 27 -1.49 5.16 0.48
N LYS A 28 -0.34 5.81 0.42
CA LYS A 28 0.26 6.30 -0.82
C LYS A 28 1.72 5.90 -0.88
N ASP A 29 2.20 5.64 -2.09
CA ASP A 29 3.63 5.39 -2.33
C ASP A 29 4.47 6.56 -1.82
N LEU A 30 5.45 6.27 -0.97
CA LEU A 30 6.48 7.25 -0.67
C LEU A 30 7.43 7.30 -1.87
N ARG A 31 7.74 8.51 -2.34
CA ARG A 31 8.62 8.72 -3.48
C ARG A 31 9.77 9.66 -3.13
N ASP A 32 10.92 9.42 -3.74
CA ASP A 32 12.09 10.28 -3.57
C ASP A 32 12.03 11.55 -4.44
N GLY A 33 13.04 12.41 -4.33
CA GLY A 33 13.14 13.63 -5.15
C GLY A 33 13.27 13.39 -6.66
N LYS A 34 13.49 12.14 -7.10
CA LYS A 34 13.53 11.70 -8.51
C LYS A 34 12.28 10.93 -8.91
N ASN A 35 11.21 10.99 -8.10
CA ASN A 35 9.93 10.32 -8.30
C ASN A 35 10.01 8.77 -8.28
N GLN A 36 11.08 8.19 -7.73
CA GLN A 36 11.21 6.75 -7.57
C GLN A 36 10.50 6.29 -6.30
N LYS A 37 9.75 5.19 -6.41
CA LYS A 37 9.01 4.59 -5.29
C LYS A 37 9.98 3.93 -4.31
N PHE A 38 9.87 4.26 -3.03
CA PHE A 38 10.50 3.47 -1.98
C PHE A 38 9.77 2.12 -1.88
N LYS A 39 10.52 1.01 -1.89
CA LYS A 39 9.93 -0.34 -1.92
C LYS A 39 9.29 -0.77 -0.60
N GLU A 40 9.80 -0.25 0.52
CA GLU A 40 9.45 -0.71 1.87
C GLU A 40 8.79 0.37 2.72
N GLN A 41 8.53 1.54 2.14
CA GLN A 41 7.99 2.69 2.85
C GLN A 41 6.81 3.27 2.08
N CYS A 42 5.79 3.67 2.82
CA CYS A 42 4.62 4.35 2.30
C CYS A 42 4.27 5.53 3.21
N GLN A 43 3.48 6.45 2.68
CA GLN A 43 2.84 7.49 3.45
C GLN A 43 1.44 7.04 3.84
N VAL A 44 1.05 7.28 5.09
CA VAL A 44 -0.26 6.92 5.61
C VAL A 44 -0.98 8.20 6.03
N PHE A 45 -2.20 8.36 5.53
CA PHE A 45 -3.05 9.52 5.77
C PHE A 45 -4.34 9.05 6.45
N ASP A 46 -4.52 9.47 7.70
CA ASP A 46 -5.69 9.14 8.51
C ASP A 46 -6.66 10.33 8.57
N MET A 47 -7.95 10.08 8.36
CA MET A 47 -9.00 11.09 8.48
C MET A 47 -9.03 11.76 9.86
N ARG A 48 -8.63 11.05 10.92
CA ARG A 48 -8.49 11.60 12.29
C ARG A 48 -7.46 12.73 12.33
N ASP A 49 -6.41 12.64 11.53
CA ASP A 49 -5.38 13.66 11.42
C ASP A 49 -5.84 14.81 10.52
N ILE A 50 -6.47 14.50 9.39
CA ILE A 50 -7.03 15.47 8.44
C ILE A 50 -8.10 16.36 9.10
N ARG A 51 -8.88 15.81 10.04
CA ARG A 51 -9.83 16.58 10.85
C ARG A 51 -9.18 17.74 11.59
N ARG A 52 -7.91 17.62 11.99
CA ARG A 52 -7.19 18.65 12.75
C ARG A 52 -6.85 19.89 11.90
N ILE A 53 -6.89 19.79 10.58
CA ILE A 53 -6.72 20.94 9.66
C ILE A 53 -8.03 21.55 9.17
N GLY A 54 -9.15 21.19 9.77
CA GLY A 54 -10.46 21.77 9.45
C GLY A 54 -11.22 21.05 8.34
N LEU A 55 -10.75 19.87 7.93
CA LEU A 55 -11.40 19.00 6.95
C LEU A 55 -12.06 17.84 7.68
N PHE A 56 -13.29 18.06 8.13
CA PHE A 56 -13.93 17.21 9.12
C PHE A 56 -14.52 15.92 8.55
N ASN A 57 -15.02 15.99 7.32
CA ASN A 57 -15.76 14.93 6.66
C ASN A 57 -15.67 15.05 5.14
N LYS A 58 -16.22 14.04 4.44
CA LYS A 58 -16.26 14.03 2.97
C LYS A 58 -16.84 15.31 2.36
N LYS A 59 -17.87 15.92 2.98
CA LYS A 59 -18.51 17.15 2.47
C LYS A 59 -17.55 18.33 2.48
N SER A 60 -16.83 18.53 3.58
CA SER A 60 -15.83 19.60 3.71
C SER A 60 -14.65 19.39 2.75
N ILE A 61 -14.26 18.14 2.52
CA ILE A 61 -13.19 17.79 1.58
C ILE A 61 -13.64 18.02 0.14
N THR A 62 -14.87 17.63 -0.21
CA THR A 62 -15.45 17.92 -1.52
C THR A 62 -15.58 19.43 -1.76
N LEU A 63 -16.05 20.21 -0.78
CA LEU A 63 -16.11 21.67 -0.92
C LEU A 63 -14.71 22.25 -1.13
N PHE A 64 -13.72 21.83 -0.32
CA PHE A 64 -12.34 22.25 -0.50
C PHE A 64 -11.84 21.95 -1.90
N ALA A 65 -11.99 20.71 -2.36
CA ALA A 65 -11.55 20.26 -3.68
C ALA A 65 -12.24 21.03 -4.81
N MET A 66 -13.55 21.27 -4.73
CA MET A 66 -14.28 22.05 -5.74
C MET A 66 -13.91 23.54 -5.71
N LEU A 67 -13.57 24.12 -4.55
CA LEU A 67 -13.08 25.49 -4.47
C LEU A 67 -11.68 25.63 -5.10
N THR A 68 -10.77 24.68 -4.84
CA THR A 68 -9.37 24.76 -5.29
C THR A 68 -9.09 24.11 -6.64
N GLY A 69 -10.04 23.36 -7.18
CA GLY A 69 -9.88 22.54 -8.38
C GLY A 69 -9.63 21.06 -8.07
N CYS A 70 -10.33 20.19 -8.80
CA CYS A 70 -10.21 18.73 -8.80
C CYS A 70 -10.56 18.18 -10.18
N ASP A 71 -10.43 16.87 -10.39
CA ASP A 71 -10.64 16.23 -11.71
C ASP A 71 -12.04 16.47 -12.30
N TYR A 72 -13.05 16.64 -11.46
CA TYR A 72 -14.42 16.95 -11.89
C TYR A 72 -14.66 18.45 -12.14
N ALA A 73 -13.79 19.32 -11.62
CA ALA A 73 -13.91 20.77 -11.70
C ALA A 73 -12.51 21.40 -11.75
N LEU A 74 -11.82 21.25 -12.88
CA LEU A 74 -10.38 21.53 -13.02
C LEU A 74 -9.97 22.93 -12.53
N ALA A 75 -10.74 23.96 -12.88
CA ALA A 75 -10.44 25.33 -12.51
C ALA A 75 -10.84 25.70 -11.08
N GLY A 76 -11.73 24.92 -10.46
CA GLY A 76 -12.38 25.26 -9.20
C GLY A 76 -13.10 26.61 -9.23
N LEU A 77 -13.07 27.33 -8.10
CA LEU A 77 -13.51 28.72 -8.00
C LEU A 77 -12.31 29.63 -8.30
N ILE A 78 -12.32 30.31 -9.44
CA ILE A 78 -11.25 31.21 -9.88
C ILE A 78 -11.06 32.33 -8.85
N GLY A 79 -9.82 32.52 -8.41
CA GLY A 79 -9.47 33.48 -7.35
C GLY A 79 -9.58 32.91 -5.94
N CYS A 80 -10.09 31.69 -5.75
CA CYS A 80 -10.15 31.02 -4.45
C CYS A 80 -8.98 30.05 -4.27
N GLY A 81 -7.85 30.56 -3.78
CA GLY A 81 -6.71 29.72 -3.40
C GLY A 81 -6.99 28.85 -2.16
N GLN A 82 -6.08 27.91 -1.88
CA GLN A 82 -6.18 26.95 -0.77
C GLN A 82 -6.32 27.63 0.61
N SER A 83 -5.69 28.78 0.82
CA SER A 83 -5.79 29.53 2.08
C SER A 83 -7.19 30.10 2.31
N LEU A 84 -7.83 30.64 1.28
CA LEU A 84 -9.21 31.12 1.35
C LEU A 84 -10.17 29.94 1.51
N ALA A 85 -9.99 28.89 0.71
CA ALA A 85 -10.78 27.66 0.80
C ALA A 85 -10.75 27.06 2.21
N ARG A 86 -9.58 27.01 2.87
CA ARG A 86 -9.43 26.56 4.26
C ARG A 86 -10.23 27.37 5.27
N GLN A 87 -10.40 28.67 5.05
CA GLN A 87 -11.23 29.49 5.93
C GLN A 87 -12.72 29.24 5.66
N LEU A 88 -13.10 29.11 4.39
CA LEU A 88 -14.49 28.85 3.98
C LEU A 88 -15.02 27.52 4.53
N ILE A 89 -14.24 26.44 4.46
CA ILE A 89 -14.67 25.11 4.94
C ILE A 89 -14.88 25.03 6.46
N LYS A 90 -14.34 25.98 7.24
CA LYS A 90 -14.61 26.06 8.68
C LYS A 90 -16.04 26.48 8.97
N ASN A 91 -16.70 27.14 8.02
CA ASN A 91 -18.11 27.48 8.14
C ASN A 91 -18.97 26.24 7.83
N GLY A 92 -19.39 25.53 8.88
CA GLY A 92 -20.23 24.34 8.75
C GLY A 92 -21.56 24.59 8.03
N GLY A 93 -22.14 25.78 8.16
CA GLY A 93 -23.36 26.16 7.42
C GLY A 93 -23.12 26.27 5.92
N LEU A 94 -21.95 26.78 5.52
CA LEU A 94 -21.54 26.83 4.12
C LEU A 94 -21.31 25.41 3.57
N VAL A 95 -20.63 24.54 4.32
CA VAL A 95 -20.37 23.13 3.93
C VAL A 95 -21.67 22.34 3.78
N GLU A 96 -22.57 22.42 4.76
CA GLU A 96 -23.85 21.72 4.71
C GLU A 96 -24.78 22.27 3.61
N GLY A 97 -24.80 23.59 3.45
CA GLY A 97 -25.55 24.22 2.36
C GLY A 97 -25.06 23.78 0.99
N PHE A 98 -23.74 23.68 0.80
CA PHE A 98 -23.13 23.21 -0.45
C PHE A 98 -23.54 21.77 -0.77
N TRP A 99 -23.47 20.89 0.24
CA TRP A 99 -23.79 19.48 0.06
C TRP A 99 -25.24 19.20 -0.35
N ARG A 100 -26.15 20.10 0.05
CA ARG A 100 -27.60 20.01 -0.23
C ARG A 100 -28.01 20.56 -1.59
N ILE A 101 -27.10 21.19 -2.34
CA ILE A 101 -27.41 21.74 -3.67
C ILE A 101 -27.86 20.58 -4.60
N GLN A 102 -29.04 20.73 -5.20
CA GLN A 102 -29.55 19.81 -6.22
C GLN A 102 -29.87 20.54 -7.53
N THR A 103 -30.26 21.82 -7.43
CA THR A 103 -30.70 22.64 -8.55
C THR A 103 -29.91 23.93 -8.65
N GLU A 104 -30.03 24.62 -9.79
CA GLU A 104 -29.43 25.94 -9.97
C GLU A 104 -30.01 26.99 -9.00
N SER A 105 -31.28 26.84 -8.59
CA SER A 105 -31.89 27.71 -7.59
C SER A 105 -31.21 27.54 -6.22
N ASP A 106 -30.90 26.31 -5.82
CA ASP A 106 -30.16 26.03 -4.58
C ASP A 106 -28.75 26.61 -4.65
N ALA A 107 -28.09 26.44 -5.80
CA ALA A 107 -26.77 26.99 -6.06
C ALA A 107 -26.77 28.52 -5.97
N ALA A 108 -27.75 29.20 -6.58
CA ALA A 108 -27.89 30.65 -6.51
C ALA A 108 -28.06 31.15 -5.07
N ALA A 109 -28.93 30.50 -4.29
CA ALA A 109 -29.12 30.85 -2.88
C ALA A 109 -27.86 30.58 -2.04
N TRP A 110 -27.13 29.49 -2.32
CA TRP A 110 -25.88 29.17 -1.64
C TRP A 110 -24.74 30.11 -2.03
N ARG A 111 -24.67 30.56 -3.29
CA ARG A 111 -23.69 31.54 -3.77
C ARG A 111 -23.75 32.86 -3.02
N GLY A 112 -24.95 33.36 -2.68
CA GLY A 112 -25.08 34.55 -1.84
C GLY A 112 -24.35 34.40 -0.49
N ARG A 113 -24.54 33.27 0.18
CA ARG A 113 -23.83 32.95 1.44
C ARG A 113 -22.32 32.78 1.25
N LEU A 114 -21.90 32.20 0.12
CA LEU A 114 -20.48 32.08 -0.22
C LEU A 114 -19.85 33.47 -0.39
N GLU A 115 -20.50 34.37 -1.13
CA GLU A 115 -20.02 35.74 -1.35
C GLU A 115 -19.92 36.52 -0.04
N GLU A 116 -20.93 36.43 0.83
CA GLU A 116 -20.90 37.02 2.17
C GLU A 116 -19.73 36.48 3.01
N ALA A 117 -19.52 35.16 2.99
CA ALA A 117 -18.43 34.52 3.72
C ALA A 117 -17.05 34.95 3.19
N ILE A 118 -16.89 35.03 1.87
CA ILE A 118 -15.67 35.54 1.23
C ILE A 118 -15.42 36.98 1.65
N ALA A 119 -16.42 37.86 1.53
CA ALA A 119 -16.30 39.26 1.90
C ALA A 119 -15.87 39.42 3.36
N GLY A 120 -16.53 38.69 4.27
CA GLY A 120 -16.17 38.65 5.68
C GLY A 120 -14.71 38.26 5.91
N ILE A 121 -14.25 37.15 5.32
CA ILE A 121 -12.87 36.67 5.46
C ILE A 121 -11.86 37.68 4.88
N THR A 122 -12.14 38.23 3.70
CA THR A 122 -11.22 39.18 3.04
C THR A 122 -11.15 40.53 3.74
N SER A 123 -12.22 40.93 4.45
CA SER A 123 -12.23 42.17 5.24
C SER A 123 -11.39 42.08 6.52
N SER A 124 -11.20 40.88 7.06
CA SER A 124 -10.52 40.63 8.33
C SER A 124 -9.17 39.91 8.18
N SER A 125 -8.64 39.78 6.96
CA SER A 125 -7.38 39.09 6.68
C SER A 125 -6.62 39.73 5.52
N ASN A 126 -5.40 39.25 5.26
CA ASN A 126 -4.60 39.65 4.10
C ASN A 126 -4.96 38.89 2.81
N LEU A 127 -6.02 38.07 2.83
CA LEU A 127 -6.49 37.34 1.65
C LEU A 127 -7.34 38.26 0.77
N THR A 128 -7.22 38.09 -0.53
CA THR A 128 -7.98 38.86 -1.53
C THR A 128 -8.80 37.93 -2.41
N PHE A 129 -9.92 38.44 -2.91
CA PHE A 129 -10.77 37.75 -3.88
C PHE A 129 -11.34 38.76 -4.88
N ASN A 130 -11.03 38.59 -6.16
CA ASN A 130 -11.58 39.44 -7.23
C ASN A 130 -12.83 38.76 -7.81
N LYS A 131 -14.00 39.24 -7.38
CA LYS A 131 -15.30 38.72 -7.83
C LYS A 131 -15.48 38.81 -9.34
N GLU A 132 -15.00 39.89 -9.95
CA GLU A 132 -15.24 40.21 -11.37
C GLU A 132 -14.37 39.37 -12.31
N ALA A 133 -13.21 38.94 -11.83
CA ALA A 133 -12.35 37.97 -12.52
C ALA A 133 -12.70 36.51 -12.19
N SER A 134 -13.66 36.26 -11.29
CA SER A 134 -14.02 34.91 -10.85
C SER A 134 -15.14 34.28 -11.69
N ASN A 135 -15.27 32.96 -11.62
CA ASN A 135 -16.43 32.22 -12.14
C ASN A 135 -17.55 32.02 -11.10
N ILE A 136 -17.57 32.81 -10.01
CA ILE A 136 -18.50 32.59 -8.87
C ILE A 136 -19.96 32.52 -9.29
N ARG A 137 -20.38 33.26 -10.33
CA ARG A 137 -21.76 33.27 -10.83
C ARG A 137 -22.24 31.93 -11.40
N ARG A 138 -21.33 31.05 -11.78
CA ARG A 138 -21.62 29.72 -12.34
C ARG A 138 -21.19 28.58 -11.42
N PHE A 139 -20.67 28.91 -10.23
CA PHE A 139 -20.18 27.95 -9.27
C PHE A 139 -21.30 27.54 -8.28
N PRO A 140 -21.36 26.28 -7.81
CA PRO A 140 -20.57 25.13 -8.25
C PRO A 140 -21.09 24.53 -9.56
N ASP A 141 -20.23 23.79 -10.26
CA ASP A 141 -20.69 22.89 -11.33
C ASP A 141 -21.54 21.76 -10.70
N LEU A 142 -22.83 21.74 -11.03
CA LEU A 142 -23.79 20.79 -10.47
C LEU A 142 -23.49 19.34 -10.85
N LYS A 143 -22.97 19.11 -12.06
CA LYS A 143 -22.62 17.77 -12.54
C LYS A 143 -21.39 17.26 -11.78
N ALA A 144 -20.38 18.10 -11.62
CA ALA A 144 -19.19 17.79 -10.82
C ALA A 144 -19.55 17.48 -9.36
N LEU A 145 -20.41 18.31 -8.74
CA LEU A 145 -20.89 18.09 -7.39
C LEU A 145 -21.64 16.75 -7.26
N LYS A 146 -22.51 16.43 -8.22
CA LYS A 146 -23.22 15.14 -8.24
C LYS A 146 -22.23 13.98 -8.31
N HIS A 147 -21.24 14.01 -9.20
CA HIS A 147 -20.23 12.95 -9.30
C HIS A 147 -19.39 12.80 -8.02
N CYS A 148 -19.04 13.89 -7.35
CA CYS A 148 -18.33 13.83 -6.07
C CYS A 148 -19.19 13.24 -4.94
N ARG A 149 -20.49 13.59 -4.92
CA ARG A 149 -21.43 13.19 -3.86
C ARG A 149 -21.92 11.75 -4.01
N GLU A 150 -22.21 11.36 -5.24
CA GLU A 150 -22.79 10.09 -5.66
C GLU A 150 -21.87 9.46 -6.72
N PRO A 151 -20.67 8.98 -6.34
CA PRO A 151 -19.81 8.26 -7.27
C PRO A 151 -20.53 6.99 -7.72
N VAL A 152 -20.35 6.63 -8.99
CA VAL A 152 -20.83 5.34 -9.52
C VAL A 152 -19.99 4.24 -8.86
N VAL A 153 -20.65 3.40 -8.08
CA VAL A 153 -20.01 2.31 -7.33
C VAL A 153 -20.78 1.01 -7.54
N SER A 154 -20.15 -0.12 -7.24
CA SER A 154 -20.80 -1.41 -7.28
C SER A 154 -21.95 -1.49 -6.28
N GLU A 155 -23.05 -2.13 -6.70
CA GLU A 155 -24.17 -2.45 -5.81
C GLU A 155 -23.75 -3.44 -4.72
N ALA A 156 -24.42 -3.38 -3.56
CA ALA A 156 -24.13 -4.26 -2.44
C ALA A 156 -24.22 -5.74 -2.83
N GLU A 157 -25.31 -6.14 -3.49
CA GLU A 157 -25.52 -7.51 -3.97
C GLU A 157 -24.51 -7.94 -5.03
N ALA A 158 -23.95 -7.00 -5.80
CA ALA A 158 -22.91 -7.30 -6.76
C ALA A 158 -21.61 -7.65 -6.03
N LEU A 159 -21.25 -6.90 -4.98
CA LEU A 159 -20.08 -7.20 -4.14
C LEU A 159 -20.21 -8.54 -3.43
N ASP A 160 -21.39 -8.86 -2.90
CA ASP A 160 -21.62 -10.12 -2.20
C ASP A 160 -21.47 -11.33 -3.13
N ARG A 161 -21.68 -11.15 -4.44
CA ARG A 161 -21.51 -12.22 -5.43
C ARG A 161 -20.07 -12.39 -5.92
N LEU A 162 -19.13 -11.50 -5.57
CA LEU A 162 -17.75 -11.59 -6.04
C LEU A 162 -17.01 -12.72 -5.30
N PRO A 163 -16.61 -13.80 -5.99
CA PRO A 163 -15.96 -14.94 -5.33
C PRO A 163 -14.65 -14.57 -4.62
N CYS A 164 -13.93 -13.56 -5.12
CA CYS A 164 -12.71 -13.06 -4.48
C CYS A 164 -12.95 -12.33 -3.15
N LEU A 165 -14.19 -11.86 -2.90
CA LEU A 165 -14.58 -11.24 -1.64
C LEU A 165 -15.23 -12.24 -0.67
N GLN A 166 -15.84 -13.31 -1.21
CA GLN A 166 -16.43 -14.40 -0.43
C GLN A 166 -15.43 -15.48 -0.02
N GLY A 167 -14.29 -15.52 -0.71
CA GLY A 167 -13.23 -16.47 -0.48
C GLY A 167 -11.96 -15.82 0.04
N GLU A 168 -10.91 -16.59 -0.13
CA GLU A 168 -9.56 -16.24 0.23
C GLU A 168 -9.04 -15.17 -0.78
N TRP A 169 -8.77 -13.95 -0.31
CA TRP A 169 -8.33 -12.81 -1.15
C TRP A 169 -7.09 -13.13 -1.99
N TYR A 170 -6.27 -14.04 -1.48
CA TYR A 170 -5.06 -14.53 -2.12
C TYR A 170 -5.17 -16.04 -2.28
N GLY A 171 -5.17 -16.52 -3.52
CA GLY A 171 -5.02 -17.94 -3.79
C GLY A 171 -3.70 -18.44 -3.20
N THR A 172 -3.70 -19.68 -2.68
CA THR A 172 -2.45 -20.34 -2.27
C THR A 172 -1.73 -20.85 -3.49
N HIS A 173 -0.48 -20.42 -3.67
CA HIS A 173 0.36 -20.99 -4.69
C HIS A 173 0.71 -22.43 -4.30
N THR A 174 0.32 -23.36 -5.16
CA THR A 174 0.72 -24.77 -5.13
C THR A 174 1.76 -25.02 -6.20
N ALA A 175 2.48 -26.15 -6.13
CA ALA A 175 3.38 -26.58 -7.20
C ALA A 175 2.64 -26.53 -8.55
N ASN A 176 1.48 -27.19 -8.67
CA ASN A 176 0.66 -27.20 -9.88
C ASN A 176 0.31 -25.79 -10.40
N SER A 177 -0.08 -24.87 -9.53
CA SER A 177 -0.40 -23.49 -9.93
C SER A 177 0.83 -22.73 -10.44
N LEU A 178 2.01 -22.99 -9.87
CA LEU A 178 3.27 -22.43 -10.35
C LEU A 178 3.64 -23.03 -11.69
N VAL A 179 3.63 -24.36 -11.83
CA VAL A 179 3.90 -25.03 -13.12
C VAL A 179 3.04 -24.47 -14.25
N ALA A 180 1.75 -24.23 -13.99
CA ALA A 180 0.84 -23.69 -14.99
C ALA A 180 1.13 -22.22 -15.37
N SER A 181 1.63 -21.40 -14.43
CA SER A 181 1.79 -19.95 -14.62
C SER A 181 3.21 -19.53 -15.00
N MET A 182 4.23 -20.27 -14.57
CA MET A 182 5.65 -19.93 -14.75
C MET A 182 6.07 -19.75 -16.22
N PRO A 183 5.67 -20.62 -17.18
CA PRO A 183 6.05 -20.42 -18.58
C PRO A 183 5.57 -19.08 -19.13
N TRP A 184 4.35 -18.66 -18.76
CA TRP A 184 3.80 -17.37 -19.17
C TRP A 184 4.52 -16.19 -18.50
N ILE A 185 4.77 -16.28 -17.18
CA ILE A 185 5.48 -15.25 -16.42
C ILE A 185 6.91 -15.05 -16.95
N GLN A 186 7.62 -16.15 -17.22
CA GLN A 186 8.96 -16.13 -17.79
C GLN A 186 8.94 -15.54 -19.20
N ALA A 187 8.05 -15.98 -20.07
CA ALA A 187 7.98 -15.46 -21.44
C ALA A 187 7.78 -13.94 -21.50
N HIS A 188 6.95 -13.36 -20.62
CA HIS A 188 6.53 -11.97 -20.73
C HIS A 188 7.29 -10.99 -19.82
N TYR A 189 7.72 -11.42 -18.62
CA TYR A 189 8.30 -10.50 -17.62
C TYR A 189 9.72 -10.86 -17.21
N PHE A 190 9.99 -12.15 -17.00
CA PHE A 190 11.26 -12.60 -16.41
C PHE A 190 12.01 -13.55 -17.31
N SER A 191 12.06 -13.22 -18.59
CA SER A 191 12.57 -14.13 -19.61
C SER A 191 14.02 -14.53 -19.37
N ARG A 192 14.80 -13.68 -18.67
CA ARG A 192 16.21 -13.90 -18.30
C ARG A 192 16.40 -14.67 -16.99
N MET A 193 15.34 -14.96 -16.24
CA MET A 193 15.44 -15.59 -14.93
C MET A 193 15.18 -17.09 -15.02
N THR A 194 15.92 -17.87 -14.25
CA THR A 194 15.72 -19.32 -14.15
C THR A 194 14.40 -19.65 -13.49
N THR A 195 13.91 -20.86 -13.74
CA THR A 195 12.66 -21.36 -13.16
C THR A 195 12.79 -21.45 -11.64
N ILE A 196 13.93 -21.95 -11.14
CA ILE A 196 14.19 -21.96 -9.69
C ILE A 196 14.16 -20.55 -9.06
N TRP A 197 14.71 -19.52 -9.72
CA TRP A 197 14.66 -18.15 -9.21
C TRP A 197 13.22 -17.65 -9.03
N LEU A 198 12.34 -18.01 -9.98
CA LEU A 198 10.93 -17.63 -9.91
C LEU A 198 10.23 -18.37 -8.77
N VAL A 199 10.48 -19.67 -8.57
CA VAL A 199 9.96 -20.43 -7.40
C VAL A 199 10.37 -19.77 -6.10
N GLU A 200 11.63 -19.34 -5.97
CA GLU A 200 12.15 -18.67 -4.78
C GLU A 200 11.36 -17.40 -4.44
N GLN A 201 10.84 -16.65 -5.43
CA GLN A 201 10.04 -15.44 -5.17
C GLN A 201 8.69 -15.75 -4.51
N PHE A 202 8.12 -16.95 -4.75
CA PHE A 202 6.82 -17.36 -4.21
C PHE A 202 6.89 -18.03 -2.84
N ILE A 203 8.09 -18.42 -2.37
CA ILE A 203 8.30 -19.02 -1.05
C ILE A 203 7.77 -18.15 0.08
N PRO A 204 8.23 -16.89 0.27
CA PRO A 204 7.79 -16.08 1.40
C PRO A 204 6.28 -15.80 1.36
N MET A 205 5.71 -15.64 0.16
CA MET A 205 4.26 -15.45 -0.02
C MET A 205 3.48 -16.67 0.46
N THR A 206 3.87 -17.87 0.01
CA THR A 206 3.18 -19.12 0.33
C THR A 206 3.30 -19.49 1.80
N VAL A 207 4.51 -19.36 2.37
CA VAL A 207 4.75 -19.64 3.79
C VAL A 207 3.98 -18.66 4.67
N ASN A 208 3.98 -17.36 4.36
CA ASN A 208 3.22 -16.37 5.12
C ASN A 208 1.72 -16.70 5.12
N GLN A 209 1.15 -17.09 3.98
CA GLN A 209 -0.26 -17.49 3.89
C GLN A 209 -0.55 -18.71 4.76
N ARG A 210 0.27 -19.77 4.68
CA ARG A 210 0.09 -20.98 5.52
C ARG A 210 0.19 -20.67 7.01
N LEU A 211 1.16 -19.84 7.41
CA LEU A 211 1.30 -19.38 8.80
C LEU A 211 0.12 -18.52 9.27
N LEU A 212 -0.40 -17.63 8.42
CA LEU A 212 -1.57 -16.81 8.75
C LEU A 212 -2.83 -17.66 9.01
N ARG A 213 -2.96 -18.79 8.31
CA ARG A 213 -4.03 -19.79 8.50
C ARG A 213 -3.81 -20.73 9.68
N ASN A 214 -2.69 -20.63 10.39
CA ASN A 214 -2.27 -21.59 11.41
C ASN A 214 -2.21 -23.04 10.89
N ASP A 215 -1.77 -23.24 9.65
CA ASP A 215 -1.52 -24.58 9.11
C ASP A 215 -0.46 -25.30 9.98
N PRO A 216 -0.78 -26.47 10.58
CA PRO A 216 0.10 -27.16 11.52
C PRO A 216 1.50 -27.44 10.96
N GLY A 217 1.62 -27.74 9.66
CA GLY A 217 2.91 -28.08 9.04
C GLY A 217 3.71 -26.86 8.54
N ALA A 218 3.14 -25.65 8.59
CA ALA A 218 3.76 -24.47 8.00
C ALA A 218 5.11 -24.09 8.66
N ARG A 219 5.23 -24.31 9.97
CA ARG A 219 6.46 -24.02 10.72
C ARG A 219 7.55 -25.08 10.51
N ASP A 220 7.15 -26.30 10.19
CA ASP A 220 8.08 -27.41 9.93
C ASP A 220 8.82 -27.23 8.60
N LEU A 221 8.31 -26.35 7.73
CA LEU A 221 9.00 -25.93 6.50
C LEU A 221 10.26 -25.10 6.77
N VAL A 222 10.43 -24.55 7.98
CA VAL A 222 11.62 -23.79 8.37
C VAL A 222 12.78 -24.76 8.57
N ALA A 223 13.63 -24.86 7.55
CA ALA A 223 14.81 -25.74 7.55
C ALA A 223 15.87 -25.29 8.55
N LYS A 224 16.06 -23.97 8.71
CA LYS A 224 17.08 -23.40 9.59
C LYS A 224 16.74 -21.97 10.01
N ILE A 225 17.13 -21.60 11.22
CA ILE A 225 17.14 -20.21 11.69
C ILE A 225 18.58 -19.71 11.65
N THR A 226 18.87 -18.69 10.84
CA THR A 226 20.25 -18.25 10.55
C THR A 226 20.69 -17.05 11.35
N GLN A 227 19.79 -16.10 11.62
CA GLN A 227 20.09 -14.89 12.36
C GLN A 227 18.89 -14.45 13.20
N LYS A 228 19.13 -14.28 14.50
CA LYS A 228 18.19 -13.66 15.43
C LYS A 228 18.57 -12.18 15.51
N ARG A 229 17.83 -11.30 14.84
CA ARG A 229 18.07 -9.85 15.04
C ARG A 229 17.57 -9.53 16.45
N LYS A 230 18.48 -9.17 17.36
CA LYS A 230 18.15 -8.91 18.76
C LYS A 230 17.16 -7.74 18.93
N ASP A 231 17.17 -6.81 17.95
CA ASP A 231 16.41 -5.55 17.98
C ASP A 231 15.53 -5.33 16.73
N GLY A 232 15.27 -6.38 15.93
CA GLY A 232 14.47 -6.29 14.69
C GLY A 232 13.17 -7.09 14.76
N PRO A 233 12.09 -6.68 14.07
CA PRO A 233 10.80 -7.39 14.10
C PRO A 233 10.80 -8.65 13.22
N THR A 234 11.97 -9.14 12.80
CA THR A 234 12.13 -10.21 11.82
C THR A 234 13.13 -11.26 12.29
N THR A 235 12.83 -12.52 11.95
CA THR A 235 13.73 -13.66 12.11
C THR A 235 14.18 -14.12 10.73
N CYS A 236 15.48 -14.34 10.58
CA CYS A 236 16.01 -14.84 9.34
C CYS A 236 15.98 -16.37 9.29
N VAL A 237 15.25 -16.92 8.32
CA VAL A 237 14.94 -18.33 8.18
C VAL A 237 15.33 -18.83 6.79
N GLU A 238 15.63 -20.12 6.68
CA GLU A 238 15.86 -20.81 5.41
C GLU A 238 14.70 -21.77 5.12
N PHE A 239 14.30 -21.87 3.86
CA PHE A 239 13.30 -22.82 3.37
C PHE A 239 13.88 -23.68 2.25
N ASP A 240 13.48 -24.95 2.22
CA ASP A 240 13.67 -25.82 1.06
C ASP A 240 12.51 -25.59 0.07
N PRO A 241 12.78 -25.11 -1.17
CA PRO A 241 11.75 -24.93 -2.19
C PRO A 241 10.90 -26.17 -2.45
N CYS A 242 11.48 -27.37 -2.36
CA CYS A 242 10.81 -28.64 -2.63
C CYS A 242 9.87 -29.06 -1.48
N GLN A 243 10.14 -28.61 -0.25
CA GLN A 243 9.22 -28.82 0.88
C GLN A 243 8.04 -27.83 0.82
N VAL A 244 8.32 -26.58 0.43
CA VAL A 244 7.28 -25.56 0.29
C VAL A 244 6.33 -25.91 -0.87
N PHE A 245 6.90 -26.38 -1.99
CA PHE A 245 6.17 -26.82 -3.18
C PHE A 245 6.56 -28.27 -3.56
N PRO A 246 5.90 -29.28 -2.97
CA PRO A 246 6.19 -30.68 -3.29
C PRO A 246 6.02 -30.99 -4.79
N GLY A 247 7.02 -31.62 -5.41
CA GLY A 247 7.01 -32.00 -6.83
C GLY A 247 7.40 -30.87 -7.78
N ILE A 248 7.76 -29.68 -7.27
CA ILE A 248 8.20 -28.57 -8.11
C ILE A 248 9.53 -28.88 -8.82
N GLU A 249 10.33 -29.77 -8.25
CA GLU A 249 11.59 -30.23 -8.85
C GLU A 249 11.39 -30.75 -10.27
N ASP A 250 10.35 -31.55 -10.53
CA ASP A 250 10.07 -32.11 -11.85
C ASP A 250 9.76 -31.02 -12.88
N ALA A 251 9.02 -29.99 -12.47
CA ALA A 251 8.67 -28.87 -13.34
C ALA A 251 9.85 -27.95 -13.62
N ILE A 252 10.72 -27.73 -12.63
CA ILE A 252 11.96 -26.99 -12.82
C ILE A 252 12.82 -27.71 -13.86
N ILE A 253 12.97 -29.03 -13.75
CA ILE A 253 13.75 -29.85 -14.67
C ILE A 253 13.26 -29.70 -16.11
N VAL A 254 11.96 -29.88 -16.34
CA VAL A 254 11.36 -29.80 -17.68
C VAL A 254 11.50 -28.40 -18.28
N THR A 255 11.23 -27.37 -17.49
CA THR A 255 11.18 -25.98 -17.96
C THR A 255 12.59 -25.42 -18.21
N GLU A 256 13.55 -25.72 -17.34
CA GLU A 256 14.93 -25.24 -17.53
C GLU A 256 15.64 -25.94 -18.70
N GLY A 257 15.29 -27.19 -19.02
CA GLY A 257 15.82 -27.87 -20.21
C GLY A 257 15.43 -27.21 -21.52
N ILE A 258 14.19 -26.73 -21.60
CA ILE A 258 13.68 -26.00 -22.76
C ILE A 258 14.30 -24.59 -22.84
N HIS A 259 14.61 -23.95 -21.70
CA HIS A 259 15.16 -22.59 -21.67
C HIS A 259 16.67 -22.51 -21.87
N LEU A 260 17.45 -23.47 -21.39
CA LEU A 260 18.91 -23.53 -21.60
C LEU A 260 19.27 -23.71 -23.09
N LEU A 261 18.40 -24.35 -23.88
CA LEU A 261 18.55 -24.48 -25.33
C LEU A 261 18.34 -23.15 -26.09
N ASN A 262 17.78 -22.12 -25.44
CA ASN A 262 17.29 -20.90 -26.09
C ASN A 262 18.03 -19.60 -25.69
N ARG A 263 19.02 -19.59 -24.77
CA ARG A 263 19.73 -18.35 -24.33
C ARG A 263 21.25 -18.43 -24.16
N ARG A 264 21.93 -17.33 -24.53
CA ARG A 264 23.39 -17.11 -24.51
C ARG A 264 23.87 -16.32 -23.28
N GLY A 265 23.72 -16.83 -22.06
CA GLY A 265 24.22 -16.18 -20.84
C GLY A 265 25.02 -17.12 -19.94
N GLN A 266 26.32 -16.84 -19.73
CA GLN A 266 27.23 -17.73 -19.00
C GLN A 266 26.82 -17.97 -17.52
N ARG A 267 26.40 -16.92 -16.80
CA ARG A 267 26.01 -17.01 -15.38
C ARG A 267 24.76 -17.87 -15.11
N ASP A 268 23.90 -18.03 -16.11
CA ASP A 268 22.63 -18.75 -15.97
C ASP A 268 22.79 -20.23 -16.34
N MET A 269 23.71 -20.55 -17.26
CA MET A 269 24.19 -21.93 -17.46
C MET A 269 24.84 -22.49 -16.20
N ASP A 270 25.56 -21.66 -15.44
CA ASP A 270 26.25 -22.09 -14.23
C ASP A 270 25.27 -22.53 -13.12
N ARG A 271 24.03 -22.04 -13.11
CA ARG A 271 22.97 -22.44 -12.15
C ARG A 271 22.20 -23.70 -12.58
N GLY A 272 22.02 -23.91 -13.87
CA GLY A 272 21.37 -25.12 -14.40
C GLY A 272 22.15 -26.38 -14.02
N GLY A 273 21.53 -27.29 -13.26
CA GLY A 273 22.19 -28.50 -12.76
C GLY A 273 22.93 -28.35 -11.42
N GLN A 274 22.84 -27.20 -10.76
CA GLN A 274 23.26 -27.08 -9.36
C GLN A 274 22.18 -27.56 -8.40
N VAL A 275 22.58 -28.30 -7.36
CA VAL A 275 21.73 -28.69 -6.22
C VAL A 275 20.75 -27.58 -5.82
N ILE A 276 19.46 -27.91 -5.69
CA ILE A 276 18.47 -26.98 -5.12
C ILE A 276 18.85 -26.80 -3.65
N LYS A 277 19.23 -25.58 -3.30
CA LYS A 277 19.67 -25.21 -1.96
C LYS A 277 18.52 -24.55 -1.21
N ASN A 278 18.60 -24.56 0.11
CA ASN A 278 17.72 -23.76 0.92
C ASN A 278 17.94 -22.26 0.63
N THR A 279 16.85 -21.51 0.61
CA THR A 279 16.86 -20.07 0.33
C THR A 279 16.50 -19.30 1.59
N LYS A 280 17.27 -18.24 1.87
CA LYS A 280 17.21 -17.44 3.10
C LYS A 280 16.27 -16.25 2.93
N PHE A 281 15.37 -16.04 3.89
CA PHE A 281 14.42 -14.92 3.91
C PHE A 281 14.29 -14.34 5.33
N ASP A 282 14.04 -13.03 5.41
CA ASP A 282 13.61 -12.38 6.65
C ASP A 282 12.08 -12.44 6.74
N ILE A 283 11.54 -13.11 7.77
CA ILE A 283 10.09 -13.17 8.03
C ILE A 283 9.77 -12.44 9.32
N LEU A 284 8.63 -11.73 9.34
CA LEU A 284 8.14 -11.04 10.53
C LEU A 284 7.87 -12.01 11.68
N ASP A 285 8.36 -11.65 12.86
CA ASP A 285 8.18 -12.43 14.08
C ASP A 285 6.70 -12.61 14.41
N ALA A 286 5.91 -11.56 14.21
CA ALA A 286 4.46 -11.57 14.40
C ALA A 286 3.72 -12.61 13.52
N ILE A 287 4.30 -12.99 12.38
CA ILE A 287 3.76 -14.05 11.52
C ILE A 287 4.23 -15.41 12.04
N LEU A 288 5.53 -15.56 12.34
CA LEU A 288 6.09 -16.82 12.83
C LEU A 288 5.50 -17.26 14.18
N CYS A 289 5.26 -16.33 15.10
CA CYS A 289 4.73 -16.61 16.43
C CYS A 289 3.21 -16.82 16.48
N ARG A 290 2.49 -16.65 15.36
CA ARG A 290 1.02 -16.66 15.34
C ARG A 290 0.41 -17.97 15.85
N GLY A 291 -0.36 -17.93 16.93
CA GLY A 291 -0.91 -19.16 17.54
C GLY A 291 0.07 -19.91 18.46
N LEU A 292 1.23 -19.31 18.76
CA LEU A 292 2.11 -19.72 19.84
C LEU A 292 2.08 -18.64 20.94
N SER A 293 2.23 -19.05 22.19
CA SER A 293 2.61 -18.13 23.27
C SER A 293 4.06 -17.65 23.07
N GLU A 294 4.42 -16.54 23.72
CA GLU A 294 5.79 -16.01 23.65
C GLU A 294 6.82 -17.06 24.13
N THR A 295 6.51 -17.84 25.16
CA THR A 295 7.41 -18.88 25.69
C THR A 295 7.59 -20.04 24.70
N GLU A 296 6.52 -20.48 24.05
CA GLU A 296 6.57 -21.50 22.99
C GLU A 296 7.34 -21.00 21.78
N PHE A 297 7.13 -19.76 21.35
CA PHE A 297 7.86 -19.19 20.23
C PHE A 297 9.36 -19.08 20.52
N GLN A 298 9.74 -18.67 21.73
CA GLN A 298 11.14 -18.63 22.16
C GLN A 298 11.76 -20.03 22.27
N ARG A 299 10.98 -21.04 22.66
CA ARG A 299 11.42 -22.45 22.66
C ARG A 299 11.65 -22.93 21.23
N TRP A 300 10.67 -22.76 20.35
CA TRP A 300 10.75 -23.14 18.94
C TRP A 300 11.97 -22.50 18.24
N ARG A 301 12.30 -21.25 18.58
CA ARG A 301 13.50 -20.54 18.09
C ARG A 301 14.84 -21.13 18.53
N LYS A 302 14.86 -21.86 19.65
CA LYS A 302 16.06 -22.46 20.24
C LYS A 302 16.23 -23.91 19.84
N GLU A 303 15.13 -24.58 19.52
CA GLU A 303 15.15 -25.94 19.05
C GLU A 303 15.99 -26.08 17.78
N PRO A 304 16.91 -27.06 17.73
CA PRO A 304 17.65 -27.35 16.52
C PRO A 304 16.67 -27.73 15.42
N LYS A 305 16.83 -27.11 14.25
CA LYS A 305 16.08 -27.48 13.05
C LYS A 305 16.99 -28.37 12.21
N THR A 306 16.49 -29.54 11.85
CA THR A 306 17.20 -30.46 10.97
C THR A 306 16.88 -30.03 9.55
N PRO A 307 17.83 -29.48 8.79
CA PRO A 307 17.56 -29.13 7.41
C PRO A 307 17.25 -30.41 6.65
N PRO A 308 16.24 -30.42 5.76
CA PRO A 308 16.06 -31.52 4.84
C PRO A 308 17.34 -31.69 3.99
N PRO A 309 17.68 -32.91 3.56
CA PRO A 309 18.83 -33.12 2.71
C PRO A 309 18.63 -32.33 1.42
N ASN A 310 19.63 -31.53 1.03
CA ASN A 310 19.58 -30.80 -0.23
C ASN A 310 19.34 -31.79 -1.38
N LYS A 311 18.31 -31.54 -2.19
CA LYS A 311 18.04 -32.36 -3.37
C LYS A 311 18.90 -31.85 -4.53
N LEU A 312 19.61 -32.78 -5.17
CA LEU A 312 20.30 -32.49 -6.42
C LEU A 312 19.27 -32.03 -7.45
N HIS A 313 19.51 -30.86 -8.03
CA HIS A 313 18.93 -30.55 -9.32
C HIS A 313 19.56 -31.52 -10.30
N PRO A 314 18.81 -32.36 -11.02
CA PRO A 314 19.44 -33.18 -12.02
C PRO A 314 20.01 -32.25 -13.10
N VAL A 315 21.28 -32.49 -13.42
CA VAL A 315 21.98 -31.87 -14.53
C VAL A 315 21.33 -32.39 -15.81
N HIS A 316 21.06 -31.51 -16.77
CA HIS A 316 20.62 -31.97 -18.09
C HIS A 316 21.63 -32.98 -18.64
N PRO A 317 21.21 -34.20 -19.03
CA PRO A 317 22.07 -35.03 -19.85
C PRO A 317 22.43 -34.21 -21.10
N PRO A 318 23.69 -34.22 -21.57
CA PRO A 318 24.08 -33.55 -22.81
C PRO A 318 23.23 -33.98 -24.02
N ALA A 319 22.46 -35.07 -23.90
CA ALA A 319 21.49 -35.56 -24.87
C ALA A 319 20.25 -34.65 -25.13
N ALA A 320 20.00 -33.59 -24.35
CA ALA A 320 18.95 -32.61 -24.70
C ALA A 320 19.20 -31.92 -26.06
N SER A 321 20.44 -31.97 -26.56
CA SER A 321 20.82 -31.57 -27.91
C SER A 321 20.34 -32.52 -29.03
N GLN A 322 19.96 -33.77 -28.72
CA GLN A 322 19.45 -34.72 -29.71
C GLN A 322 17.97 -34.52 -30.06
N LEU A 323 17.19 -33.90 -29.16
CA LEU A 323 15.80 -33.53 -29.45
C LEU A 323 15.69 -32.40 -30.50
N GLN A 324 16.76 -31.64 -30.76
CA GLN A 324 16.78 -30.68 -31.88
C GLN A 324 16.82 -31.37 -33.26
N GLN A 325 17.39 -32.58 -33.38
CA GLN A 325 17.48 -33.23 -34.70
C GLN A 325 16.16 -33.83 -35.17
N THR A 326 15.25 -34.17 -34.26
CA THR A 326 13.91 -34.66 -34.61
C THR A 326 12.91 -33.53 -34.89
N PHE A 327 13.05 -32.36 -34.26
CA PHE A 327 12.14 -31.22 -34.50
C PHE A 327 12.54 -30.31 -35.67
N HIS A 328 13.80 -30.30 -36.11
CA HIS A 328 14.21 -29.54 -37.30
C HIS A 328 13.81 -30.18 -38.64
N SER A 329 13.35 -31.44 -38.65
CA SER A 329 12.91 -32.13 -39.87
C SER A 329 11.40 -32.09 -40.12
N SER A 330 10.60 -31.55 -39.20
CA SER A 330 9.17 -31.36 -39.41
C SER A 330 8.78 -29.88 -39.28
N LYS A 331 8.59 -29.21 -40.42
CA LYS A 331 7.76 -27.99 -40.48
C LYS A 331 6.31 -28.38 -40.17
N ALA A 332 5.98 -28.51 -38.90
CA ALA A 332 4.60 -28.63 -38.45
C ALA A 332 4.19 -27.32 -37.79
N SER A 333 3.21 -26.66 -38.39
CA SER A 333 2.48 -25.52 -37.88
C SER A 333 1.90 -25.84 -36.49
N PHE A 334 2.31 -25.10 -35.46
CA PHE A 334 1.63 -25.11 -34.17
C PHE A 334 0.33 -24.30 -34.26
N THR A 335 -0.66 -24.87 -34.94
CA THR A 335 -2.07 -24.57 -34.71
C THR A 335 -2.67 -25.83 -34.12
N ASN A 336 -2.71 -25.92 -32.78
CA ASN A 336 -3.65 -26.68 -31.94
C ASN A 336 -3.05 -26.88 -30.54
N SER A 337 -3.45 -26.02 -29.61
CA SER A 337 -3.36 -26.28 -28.17
C SER A 337 -4.57 -27.15 -27.76
N PRO A 338 -4.41 -28.24 -27.01
CA PRO A 338 -5.52 -29.04 -26.50
C PRO A 338 -6.01 -28.58 -25.12
N PHE A 339 -5.76 -27.32 -24.72
CA PHE A 339 -6.35 -26.74 -23.51
C PHE A 339 -7.31 -25.61 -23.89
N SER A 340 -8.58 -25.98 -24.05
CA SER A 340 -9.68 -25.02 -24.04
C SER A 340 -9.91 -24.57 -22.60
N ALA A 341 -9.27 -23.47 -22.20
CA ALA A 341 -9.72 -22.70 -21.05
C ALA A 341 -10.68 -21.64 -21.58
N ALA A 342 -11.97 -21.86 -21.30
CA ALA A 342 -13.04 -20.92 -21.60
C ALA A 342 -12.74 -19.55 -20.97
N LEU A 343 -12.30 -18.59 -21.78
CA LEU A 343 -12.27 -17.19 -21.41
C LEU A 343 -13.60 -16.55 -21.83
N TYR A 344 -14.45 -16.32 -20.83
CA TYR A 344 -15.50 -15.31 -20.92
C TYR A 344 -14.86 -13.96 -21.24
N GLY A 345 -15.40 -13.30 -22.26
CA GLY A 345 -14.85 -12.08 -22.83
C GLY A 345 -14.79 -10.91 -21.84
N ILE A 346 -13.67 -10.21 -21.86
CA ILE A 346 -13.56 -8.84 -21.41
C ILE A 346 -13.22 -8.04 -22.67
N ALA A 347 -14.15 -7.19 -23.09
CA ALA A 347 -13.99 -6.31 -24.22
C ALA A 347 -12.95 -5.22 -23.92
N ASP A 348 -11.99 -5.07 -24.82
CA ASP A 348 -11.03 -3.96 -24.85
C ASP A 348 -11.76 -2.64 -25.10
N TYR A 349 -11.76 -1.76 -24.09
CA TYR A 349 -11.94 -0.32 -24.30
C TYR A 349 -10.67 0.39 -23.83
N SER A 350 -9.68 0.46 -24.72
CA SER A 350 -8.54 1.36 -24.58
C SER A 350 -8.90 2.71 -25.20
N MET A 351 -9.23 3.70 -24.37
CA MET A 351 -9.17 5.10 -24.78
C MET A 351 -7.92 5.72 -24.18
N SER A 352 -6.93 5.95 -25.04
CA SER A 352 -5.70 6.69 -24.73
C SER A 352 -6.01 8.20 -24.66
N PHE A 353 -5.66 8.85 -23.55
CA PHE A 353 -5.52 10.31 -23.49
C PHE A 353 -4.02 10.64 -23.41
N GLU A 354 -3.52 11.37 -24.40
CA GLU A 354 -2.18 11.95 -24.37
C GLU A 354 -2.15 13.20 -23.46
N PRO A 355 -1.11 13.40 -22.64
CA PRO A 355 -0.95 14.61 -21.85
C PRO A 355 -0.31 15.73 -22.67
N THR A 356 -1.00 16.87 -22.79
CA THR A 356 -0.40 18.13 -23.23
C THR A 356 0.54 18.71 -22.16
N PRO A 357 1.72 19.22 -22.52
CA PRO A 357 2.68 19.77 -21.57
C PRO A 357 2.40 21.25 -21.26
N GLY A 358 2.40 21.61 -19.97
CA GLY A 358 2.60 22.98 -19.52
C GLY A 358 1.48 23.59 -18.68
N SER A 359 1.38 23.22 -17.40
CA SER A 359 1.02 24.16 -16.33
C SER A 359 1.34 23.54 -14.97
N ASP A 360 2.29 24.15 -14.24
CA ASP A 360 2.52 23.87 -12.82
C ASP A 360 1.24 24.18 -12.04
N THR A 361 0.42 23.16 -11.82
CA THR A 361 -0.85 23.23 -11.09
C THR A 361 -0.84 22.14 -10.05
N THR A 362 -0.39 22.46 -8.84
CA THR A 362 -0.65 21.58 -7.71
C THR A 362 -2.13 21.75 -7.32
N SER A 363 -3.03 21.03 -8.00
CA SER A 363 -4.47 21.06 -7.74
C SER A 363 -4.85 20.23 -6.49
N GLY A 364 -6.06 20.47 -5.98
CA GLY A 364 -6.49 20.29 -4.58
C GLY A 364 -6.02 19.04 -3.82
N PRO A 365 -6.30 17.82 -4.27
CA PRO A 365 -6.06 16.59 -3.50
C PRO A 365 -4.58 16.34 -3.23
N GLN A 366 -3.69 16.71 -4.16
CA GLN A 366 -2.24 16.62 -3.99
C GLN A 366 -1.71 17.62 -2.96
N TYR A 367 -2.38 18.76 -2.79
CA TYR A 367 -2.05 19.74 -1.77
C TYR A 367 -2.40 19.27 -0.36
N LEU A 368 -3.55 18.61 -0.18
CA LEU A 368 -3.93 17.99 1.11
C LEU A 368 -2.85 17.04 1.60
N MET A 369 -2.25 16.29 0.67
CA MET A 369 -1.15 15.38 0.94
C MET A 369 0.14 16.14 1.30
N LYS A 370 0.46 17.24 0.61
CA LYS A 370 1.61 18.11 0.94
C LYS A 370 1.47 18.77 2.31
N GLU A 371 0.27 19.24 2.69
CA GLU A 371 0.02 19.85 4.01
C GLU A 371 0.02 18.81 5.13
N GLN A 372 -0.49 17.60 4.88
CA GLN A 372 -0.35 16.53 5.87
C GLN A 372 1.09 16.05 6.00
N GLN A 373 1.87 15.99 4.92
CA GLN A 373 3.30 15.74 5.01
C GLN A 373 4.00 16.82 5.82
N LYS A 374 3.68 18.10 5.56
CA LYS A 374 4.19 19.24 6.32
C LYS A 374 3.82 19.14 7.81
N MET A 375 2.58 18.81 8.14
CA MET A 375 2.16 18.58 9.52
C MET A 375 2.85 17.37 10.15
N HIS A 376 3.07 16.29 9.40
CA HIS A 376 3.80 15.13 9.88
C HIS A 376 5.25 15.52 10.20
N ASP A 377 5.89 16.28 9.31
CA ASP A 377 7.24 16.82 9.50
C ASP A 377 7.31 17.80 10.68
N ASP A 378 6.29 18.64 10.87
CA ASP A 378 6.16 19.56 12.01
C ASP A 378 5.93 18.80 13.34
N ILE A 379 5.15 17.71 13.33
CA ILE A 379 4.94 16.85 14.50
C ILE A 379 6.23 16.06 14.83
N GLN A 380 6.94 15.55 13.83
CA GLN A 380 8.20 14.82 14.01
C GLN A 380 9.34 15.74 14.47
N SER A 381 9.42 16.96 13.94
CA SER A 381 10.40 17.97 14.37
C SER A 381 10.12 18.46 15.80
N ASN A 382 8.85 18.64 16.18
CA ASN A 382 8.46 18.94 17.55
C ASN A 382 8.76 17.78 18.52
N LYS A 383 8.54 16.52 18.13
CA LYS A 383 8.96 15.34 18.93
C LYS A 383 10.47 15.29 19.15
N LYS A 384 11.28 15.61 18.13
CA LYS A 384 12.75 15.72 18.26
C LYS A 384 13.17 16.86 19.19
N GLN A 385 12.54 18.04 19.10
CA GLN A 385 12.84 19.16 20.01
C GLN A 385 12.44 18.88 21.46
N THR A 386 11.34 18.16 21.69
CA THR A 386 10.89 17.78 23.04
C THR A 386 11.85 16.75 23.66
N LEU A 387 12.34 15.79 22.88
CA LEU A 387 13.38 14.83 23.29
C LEU A 387 14.73 15.52 23.58
N VAL A 388 15.12 16.53 22.81
CA VAL A 388 16.36 17.30 23.03
C VAL A 388 16.27 18.19 24.28
N LYS A 389 15.10 18.77 24.59
CA LYS A 389 14.89 19.51 25.84
C LYS A 389 14.88 18.60 27.07
N ASN A 390 14.28 17.41 26.97
CA ASN A 390 14.30 16.43 28.07
C ASN A 390 15.70 15.80 28.27
N ALA A 391 16.50 15.66 27.21
CA ALA A 391 17.89 15.18 27.30
C ALA A 391 18.87 16.24 27.85
N ARG A 392 18.53 17.54 27.79
CA ARG A 392 19.33 18.64 28.38
C ARG A 392 18.92 19.01 29.81
N GLY A 393 17.85 18.44 30.35
CA GLY A 393 17.34 18.73 31.70
C GLY A 393 17.88 17.81 32.81
N SER A 394 18.68 16.78 32.48
CA SER A 394 19.16 15.79 33.43
C SER A 394 20.68 15.70 33.43
N LYS A 395 21.35 16.77 33.87
CA LYS A 395 22.73 16.69 34.38
C LYS A 395 22.91 17.70 35.53
N GLU A 396 23.37 17.15 36.65
CA GLU A 396 23.92 17.81 37.84
C GLU A 396 22.95 18.39 38.89
N ARG A 397 22.75 17.62 39.98
CA ARG A 397 23.51 17.83 41.23
C ARG A 397 23.16 16.75 42.27
N SER A 398 24.13 15.91 42.55
CA SER A 398 24.18 15.08 43.77
C SER A 398 25.13 15.74 44.77
N GLU A 399 24.68 15.77 46.03
CA GLU A 399 25.44 15.95 47.28
C GLU A 399 25.91 17.40 47.61
N ASP A 400 25.79 17.95 48.82
CA ASP A 400 25.77 17.29 50.13
C ASP A 400 25.34 18.26 51.27
N LYS A 401 25.01 17.68 52.44
CA LYS A 401 24.93 18.27 53.81
C LYS A 401 23.66 19.00 54.30
N ILE A 402 22.89 18.27 55.12
CA ILE A 402 22.02 18.77 56.20
C ILE A 402 22.80 18.68 57.52
N PRO A 403 22.83 19.72 58.37
CA PRO A 403 23.04 19.55 59.80
C PRO A 403 21.70 19.51 60.54
N MET A 404 21.61 18.60 61.52
CA MET A 404 20.53 18.52 62.49
C MET A 404 20.30 19.84 63.21
N ASN A 405 19.04 20.20 63.43
CA ASN A 405 18.62 20.69 64.73
C ASN A 405 17.13 20.38 64.97
N GLY A 406 16.85 19.76 66.11
CA GLY A 406 15.52 19.38 66.54
C GLY A 406 14.78 20.53 67.22
N SER A 407 13.46 20.51 67.15
CA SER A 407 12.58 20.93 68.26
C SER A 407 11.15 20.46 67.99
N ARG A 408 10.50 20.07 69.09
CA ARG A 408 9.24 19.33 69.23
C ARG A 408 7.99 20.22 69.10
N LEU A 409 6.85 19.51 69.15
CA LEU A 409 5.48 19.87 69.57
C LEU A 409 4.54 20.20 68.40
N ALA A 410 3.68 19.27 67.98
CA ALA A 410 2.39 18.85 68.59
C ALA A 410 1.27 19.89 68.37
N ARG A 411 0.20 19.52 67.65
CA ARG A 411 -1.17 19.25 68.18
C ARG A 411 -2.26 19.31 67.07
N THR A 412 -3.16 18.30 67.10
CA THR A 412 -4.64 18.30 66.85
C THR A 412 -5.21 18.88 65.56
N GLU A 413 -5.81 18.03 64.72
CA GLU A 413 -7.26 17.73 64.62
C GLU A 413 -8.10 18.81 63.91
N ARG A 414 -8.75 18.42 62.81
CA ARG A 414 -10.22 18.46 62.69
C ARG A 414 -10.67 17.47 61.61
N ARG A 415 -11.75 16.75 61.96
CA ARG A 415 -12.47 15.74 61.17
C ARG A 415 -13.07 16.31 59.89
#